data_AF-A0A2N1WAD1-F1
#
_entry.id   AF-A0A2N1WAD1-F1
#
_cell.length_a   1.000
_cell.length_b   1.000
_cell.length_c   1.000
_cell.angle_alpha   90.00
_cell.angle_beta   90.00
_cell.angle_gamma   90.00
#
_symmetry.space_group_name_H-M   'P 1'
#
loop_
_entity.id
_entity.type
_entity.pdbx_description
1 polymer ?
#
loop_
_entity_poly.entity_id
_entity_poly.type
_entity_poly.pdbx_seq_one_letter_code
_entity_poly.pdbx_strand_id
1 'polypeptide(L)'
;MMRRSMLWLGTVVVALSACGKSDMFSAHPDVVAKAAGQELSAERVAEILTSVKGIQLEPEAAKFIADVWLDYTLFAQRVAEGDVMADSAFIREAMWTDV
;
A
#
# COMPACT_ATOMS: atom_id res chain seq x y z
N MET A 1 -55.80 18.98 -10.87
CA MET A 1 -55.64 18.90 -9.40
C MET A 1 -54.22 18.43 -9.12
N MET A 2 -53.55 19.03 -8.13
CA MET A 2 -52.11 19.02 -7.76
C MET A 2 -51.36 17.67 -7.93
N ARG A 3 -50.04 17.61 -8.15
CA ARG A 3 -48.90 18.22 -7.41
C ARG A 3 -47.68 18.22 -8.36
N ARG A 4 -47.11 19.34 -8.81
CA ARG A 4 -46.30 20.37 -8.12
C ARG A 4 -45.07 19.82 -7.38
N SER A 5 -43.95 19.88 -8.09
CA SER A 5 -42.60 20.35 -7.71
C SER A 5 -41.98 19.88 -6.39
N MET A 6 -40.76 19.36 -6.47
CA MET A 6 -39.54 19.85 -5.76
C MET A 6 -38.49 18.75 -5.82
N LEU A 7 -37.46 18.95 -6.65
CA LEU A 7 -36.14 19.43 -6.22
C LEU A 7 -35.27 18.30 -5.67
N TRP A 8 -34.46 17.76 -6.59
CA TRP A 8 -33.06 17.39 -6.41
C TRP A 8 -32.52 17.55 -4.97
N LEU A 9 -32.29 16.42 -4.31
CA LEU A 9 -31.44 16.27 -3.14
C LEU A 9 -30.71 14.94 -3.38
N GLY A 10 -29.54 14.95 -4.00
CA GLY A 10 -28.30 15.41 -3.38
C GLY A 10 -27.48 14.17 -3.05
N THR A 11 -26.87 13.57 -4.07
CA THR A 11 -25.96 12.43 -3.92
C THR A 11 -24.74 12.88 -3.14
N VAL A 12 -24.70 12.56 -1.85
CA VAL A 12 -23.53 12.79 -1.00
C VAL A 12 -22.55 11.65 -1.27
N VAL A 13 -21.65 11.89 -2.22
CA VAL A 13 -20.42 11.09 -2.40
C VAL A 13 -19.41 11.62 -1.39
N VAL A 14 -19.30 10.97 -0.23
CA VAL A 14 -18.14 11.19 0.67
C VAL A 14 -17.00 10.33 0.14
N ALA A 15 -16.30 10.86 -0.86
CA ALA A 15 -14.97 10.40 -1.23
C ALA A 15 -13.96 11.09 -0.31
N LEU A 16 -13.71 10.50 0.85
CA LEU A 16 -12.69 10.97 1.82
C LEU A 16 -11.86 9.80 2.33
N SER A 17 -11.17 9.14 1.41
CA SER A 17 -10.02 8.27 1.71
C SER A 17 -8.90 8.49 0.71
N ALA A 18 -8.54 9.75 0.48
CA ALA A 18 -7.29 10.12 -0.20
C ALA A 18 -6.49 11.04 0.72
N CYS A 19 -6.06 10.52 1.87
CA CYS A 19 -4.99 11.13 2.65
C CYS A 19 -3.65 10.51 2.21
N GLY A 20 -3.32 10.66 0.93
CA GLY A 20 -1.96 10.49 0.42
C GLY A 20 -1.38 11.88 0.24
N LYS A 21 -0.93 12.47 1.35
CA LYS A 21 -0.36 13.81 1.36
C LYS A 21 0.90 13.82 0.50
N SER A 22 1.08 14.92 -0.19
CA SER A 22 2.19 15.24 -1.07
C SER A 22 3.56 15.13 -0.36
N ASP A 23 4.17 13.95 -0.36
CA ASP A 23 5.60 13.74 -0.03
C ASP A 23 6.52 14.21 -1.19
N MET A 24 6.20 15.35 -1.83
CA MET A 24 6.99 15.87 -2.95
C MET A 24 8.29 16.58 -2.50
N PHE A 25 8.49 16.76 -1.20
CA PHE A 25 9.75 17.22 -0.62
C PHE A 25 10.04 16.42 0.65
N SER A 26 10.34 15.13 0.49
CA SER A 26 10.89 14.32 1.58
C SER A 26 12.23 14.92 2.03
N ALA A 27 12.29 15.37 3.29
CA ALA A 27 13.54 15.71 3.98
C ALA A 27 14.43 14.48 4.25
N HIS A 28 13.97 13.29 3.85
CA HIS A 28 14.63 11.99 3.99
C HIS A 28 14.86 11.39 2.60
N PRO A 29 15.90 11.84 1.86
CA PRO A 29 16.28 11.26 0.57
C PRO A 29 16.74 9.80 0.70
N ASP A 30 16.94 9.33 1.92
CA ASP A 30 17.35 8.00 2.31
C ASP A 30 16.19 7.02 2.49
N VAL A 31 14.91 7.45 2.45
CA VAL A 31 13.78 6.52 2.58
C VAL A 31 13.28 6.06 1.22
N VAL A 32 13.34 4.74 0.99
CA VAL A 32 12.91 4.09 -0.26
C VAL A 32 11.48 3.58 -0.21
N ALA A 33 10.94 3.25 0.97
CA ALA A 33 9.55 2.83 1.15
C ALA A 33 9.08 3.07 2.58
N LYS A 34 7.76 3.25 2.77
CA LYS A 34 7.11 3.33 4.10
C LYS A 34 5.87 2.45 4.12
N ALA A 35 5.72 1.64 5.17
CA ALA A 35 4.58 0.74 5.36
C ALA A 35 4.37 0.46 6.85
N ALA A 36 3.12 0.39 7.32
CA ALA A 36 2.80 0.06 8.72
C ALA A 36 3.50 0.93 9.79
N GLY A 37 3.86 2.19 9.46
CA GLY A 37 4.66 3.04 10.34
C GLY A 37 6.15 2.68 10.43
N GLN A 38 6.60 1.72 9.63
CA GLN A 38 8.00 1.38 9.42
C GLN A 38 8.53 2.06 8.15
N GLU A 39 9.83 2.34 8.14
CA GLU A 39 10.53 2.93 7.01
C GLU A 39 11.65 1.99 6.56
N LEU A 40 11.78 1.83 5.25
CA LEU A 40 12.89 1.14 4.61
C LEU A 40 13.88 2.19 4.10
N SER A 41 15.14 2.09 4.53
CA SER A 41 16.19 3.01 4.10
C SER A 41 16.94 2.50 2.86
N ALA A 42 17.54 3.42 2.10
CA ALA A 42 18.37 3.14 0.93
C ALA A 42 19.61 2.32 1.30
N GLU A 43 20.22 2.58 2.46
CA GLU A 43 21.34 1.82 2.99
C GLU A 43 20.94 0.37 3.24
N ARG A 44 19.75 0.16 3.82
CA ARG A 44 19.25 -1.20 4.07
C ARG A 44 19.02 -1.97 2.78
N VAL A 45 18.51 -1.32 1.73
CA VAL A 45 18.39 -1.93 0.41
C VAL A 45 19.75 -2.26 -0.18
N ALA A 46 20.74 -1.36 -0.05
CA ALA A 46 22.10 -1.62 -0.51
C ALA A 46 22.76 -2.80 0.23
N GLU A 47 22.56 -2.92 1.54
CA GLU A 47 23.01 -4.08 2.33
C GLU A 47 22.40 -5.39 1.81
N ILE A 48 21.09 -5.39 1.52
CA ILE A 48 20.41 -6.58 0.99
C ILE A 48 20.96 -6.93 -0.38
N LEU A 49 21.05 -5.96 -1.30
CA LEU A 49 21.59 -6.17 -2.66
C LEU A 49 23.01 -6.74 -2.64
N THR A 50 23.86 -6.24 -1.76
CA THR A 50 25.26 -6.69 -1.65
C THR A 50 25.42 -8.00 -0.90
N SER A 51 24.43 -8.40 -0.10
CA SER A 51 24.44 -9.69 0.62
C SER A 51 24.12 -10.89 -0.28
N VAL A 52 23.42 -10.68 -1.40
CA VAL A 52 22.97 -11.77 -2.28
C VAL A 52 23.98 -11.99 -3.40
N LYS A 53 24.57 -13.19 -3.45
CA LYS A 53 25.47 -13.58 -4.54
C LYS A 53 24.69 -13.77 -5.84
N GLY A 54 25.17 -13.16 -6.93
CA GLY A 54 24.61 -13.35 -8.27
C GLY A 54 23.48 -12.40 -8.65
N ILE A 55 23.10 -11.47 -7.77
CA ILE A 55 22.23 -10.35 -8.13
C ILE A 55 22.99 -9.36 -9.04
N GLN A 56 22.33 -8.91 -10.10
CA GLN A 56 22.80 -7.77 -10.88
C GLN A 56 22.46 -6.48 -10.11
N LEU A 57 23.45 -5.62 -9.90
CA LEU A 57 23.28 -4.36 -9.18
C LEU A 57 22.64 -3.32 -10.12
N GLU A 58 21.33 -3.47 -10.30
CA GLU A 58 20.51 -2.63 -11.18
C GLU A 58 19.30 -2.03 -10.44
N PRO A 59 18.74 -0.90 -10.92
CA PRO A 59 17.61 -0.24 -10.27
C PRO A 59 16.40 -1.15 -10.08
N GLU A 60 16.19 -2.10 -11.00
CA GLU A 60 15.06 -3.03 -10.96
C GLU A 60 15.18 -4.03 -9.80
N ALA A 61 16.40 -4.49 -9.49
CA ALA A 61 16.66 -5.33 -8.31
C ALA A 61 16.39 -4.56 -7.00
N ALA A 62 16.78 -3.29 -6.94
CA ALA A 62 16.51 -2.43 -5.78
C ALA A 62 14.99 -2.21 -5.59
N LYS A 63 14.28 -1.94 -6.69
CA LYS A 63 12.82 -1.82 -6.69
C LYS A 63 12.15 -3.11 -6.22
N PHE A 64 12.58 -4.27 -6.72
CA PHE A 64 12.04 -5.56 -6.31
C PHE A 64 12.16 -5.78 -4.80
N ILE A 65 13.30 -5.44 -4.19
CA ILE A 65 13.48 -5.53 -2.73
C ILE A 65 12.50 -4.62 -1.99
N ALA A 66 12.31 -3.39 -2.45
CA ALA A 66 11.40 -2.44 -1.83
C ALA A 66 9.93 -2.93 -1.92
N ASP A 67 9.52 -3.44 -3.09
CA ASP A 67 8.18 -3.99 -3.31
C ASP A 67 7.92 -5.20 -2.38
N VAL A 68 8.85 -6.15 -2.35
CA VAL A 68 8.75 -7.33 -1.46
C VAL A 68 8.71 -6.91 0.01
N TRP A 69 9.59 -6.00 0.43
CA TRP A 69 9.58 -5.51 1.81
C TRP A 69 8.25 -4.87 2.19
N LEU A 70 7.65 -4.09 1.29
CA LEU A 70 6.36 -3.43 1.51
C LEU A 70 5.24 -4.46 1.69
N ASP A 71 5.18 -5.46 0.81
CA ASP A 71 4.19 -6.53 0.89
C ASP A 71 4.28 -7.30 2.22
N TYR A 72 5.50 -7.71 2.60
CA TYR A 72 5.72 -8.43 3.86
C TYR A 72 5.44 -7.57 5.09
N THR A 73 5.74 -6.27 5.05
CA THR A 73 5.49 -5.36 6.17
C THR A 73 3.99 -5.19 6.40
N LEU A 74 3.22 -4.97 5.33
CA LEU A 74 1.76 -4.88 5.42
C LEU A 74 1.13 -6.20 5.84
N PHE A 75 1.61 -7.32 5.31
CA PHE A 75 1.15 -8.64 5.73
C PHE A 75 1.43 -8.90 7.22
N ALA A 76 2.66 -8.65 7.67
CA ALA A 76 3.04 -8.82 9.07
C ALA A 76 2.23 -7.92 10.00
N GLN A 77 1.90 -6.70 9.57
CA GLN A 77 1.03 -5.81 10.32
C GLN A 77 -0.36 -6.43 10.55
N ARG A 78 -1.00 -6.95 9.49
CA ARG A 78 -2.33 -7.57 9.60
C ARG A 78 -2.31 -8.80 10.50
N VAL A 79 -1.28 -9.63 10.35
CA VAL A 79 -1.06 -10.78 11.24
C VAL A 79 -0.90 -10.33 12.69
N ALA A 80 -0.17 -9.25 12.96
CA ALA A 80 0.01 -8.70 14.31
C ALA A 80 -1.29 -8.11 14.88
N GLU A 81 -2.16 -7.56 14.03
CA GLU A 81 -3.51 -7.07 14.39
C GLU A 81 -4.51 -8.22 14.62
N GLY A 82 -4.10 -9.47 14.44
CA GLY A 82 -4.96 -10.65 14.57
C GLY A 82 -5.85 -10.91 13.35
N ASP A 83 -5.70 -10.10 12.31
CA ASP A 83 -6.34 -10.27 11.00
C ASP A 83 -5.51 -11.26 10.18
N VAL A 84 -5.55 -12.51 10.61
CA VAL A 84 -5.01 -13.61 9.82
C VAL A 84 -6.04 -13.84 8.71
N MET A 85 -5.63 -13.66 7.45
CA MET A 85 -6.43 -13.91 6.22
C MET A 85 -6.91 -15.37 6.06
N ALA A 86 -7.09 -16.11 7.15
CA ALA A 86 -7.65 -17.44 7.21
C ALA A 86 -9.18 -17.44 7.04
N ASP A 87 -9.85 -16.28 7.08
CA ASP A 87 -11.25 -16.22 6.67
C ASP A 87 -11.33 -16.38 5.15
N SER A 88 -11.82 -17.55 4.75
CA SER A 88 -12.14 -17.89 3.37
C SER A 88 -13.02 -16.85 2.66
N ALA A 89 -13.77 -16.02 3.40
CA ALA A 89 -14.53 -14.91 2.84
C ALA A 89 -13.63 -13.76 2.35
N PHE A 90 -12.58 -13.40 3.09
CA PHE A 90 -11.66 -12.33 2.71
C PHE A 90 -10.79 -12.72 1.51
N ILE A 91 -10.30 -13.96 1.46
CA ILE A 91 -9.58 -14.49 0.29
C ILE A 91 -10.48 -14.48 -0.95
N ARG A 92 -11.77 -14.80 -0.79
CA ARG A 92 -12.73 -14.77 -1.91
C ARG A 92 -12.97 -13.34 -2.41
N GLU A 93 -13.03 -12.36 -1.53
CA GLU A 93 -13.24 -10.96 -1.92
C GLU A 93 -11.97 -10.30 -2.48
N ALA A 94 -10.79 -10.66 -1.97
CA ALA A 94 -9.52 -10.13 -2.45
C ALA A 94 -9.01 -10.80 -3.75
N MET A 95 -9.27 -12.09 -3.96
CA MET A 95 -8.85 -12.83 -5.16
C MET A 95 -9.83 -12.70 -6.33
N TRP A 96 -11.06 -12.21 -6.10
CA TRP A 96 -12.08 -12.10 -7.13
C TRP A 96 -12.24 -10.65 -7.60
N THR A 97 -11.23 -10.14 -8.28
CA THR A 97 -11.41 -9.02 -9.21
C THR A 97 -11.67 -9.60 -10.60
N ASP A 98 -12.95 -9.57 -10.99
CA ASP A 98 -13.54 -9.88 -12.30
C ASP A 98 -13.30 -11.28 -12.93
N VAL A 99 -14.26 -12.18 -12.69
CA VAL A 99 -14.93 -12.89 -13.79
C VAL A 99 -16.41 -12.53 -13.81
#